data_AF-A0A2H0SD05-F1
#
_entry.id   AF-A0A2H0SD05-F1
#
_cell.length_a   1.000
_cell.length_b   1.000
_cell.length_c   1.000
_cell.angle_alpha   90.00
_cell.angle_beta   90.00
_cell.angle_gamma   90.00
#
_symmetry.space_group_name_H-M   'P 1'
#
loop_
_entity.id
_entity.type
_entity.pdbx_description
1 polymer ?
#
loop_
_entity_poly.entity_id
_entity_poly.type
_entity_poly.pdbx_seq_one_letter_code
_entity_poly.pdbx_strand_id
1 'polypeptide(L)'
;MIKYYFRTVKDLAIKELPEARTGVWVHVVAPTNEEIQGLIKDFVLDEDIIEDAQDFFEVPRLERSQGATYFFTRYPFEEEKEDSDTAPLLIIMGESFVITLALRDVPPLQKLIDNKEEVVTTQKAKLFIQIMDAITYSFDAELMHLRKAVHKNRVSLRKIGTREIERLVQYETKLNSMVDALIPTNDWLQHVPKGNYMQLYNDDVEMMEDLEIAN
;
A
#
# COMPACT_ATOMS: atom_id res chain seq x y z
N MET A 1 8.27 -12.61 -7.57
CA MET A 1 9.63 -12.25 -7.08
C MET A 1 9.54 -11.83 -5.62
N ILE A 2 10.27 -12.52 -4.75
CA ILE A 2 10.36 -12.24 -3.31
C ILE A 2 11.72 -11.61 -2.98
N LYS A 3 11.71 -10.52 -2.20
CA LYS A 3 12.92 -9.90 -1.62
C LYS A 3 12.79 -9.77 -0.11
N TYR A 4 13.89 -9.95 0.60
CA TYR A 4 13.94 -9.87 2.06
C TYR A 4 14.79 -8.68 2.48
N TYR A 5 14.21 -7.76 3.24
CA TYR A 5 14.89 -6.57 3.74
C TYR A 5 15.01 -6.59 5.27
N PHE A 6 16.11 -6.08 5.79
CA PHE A 6 16.34 -6.01 7.22
C PHE A 6 17.12 -4.77 7.65
N ARG A 7 16.65 -4.14 8.72
CA ARG A 7 17.31 -3.04 9.41
C ARG A 7 16.92 -2.99 10.89
N THR A 8 17.92 -2.91 11.76
CA THR A 8 17.76 -2.54 13.16
C THR A 8 18.05 -1.06 13.37
N VAL A 9 17.69 -0.52 14.53
CA VAL A 9 18.07 0.85 14.96
C VAL A 9 19.58 1.11 15.00
N LYS A 10 20.41 0.05 14.98
CA LYS A 10 21.88 0.16 15.00
C LYS A 10 22.50 0.14 13.60
N ASP A 11 21.74 -0.25 12.58
CA ASP A 11 22.22 -0.30 11.21
C ASP A 11 22.07 1.07 10.54
N LEU A 12 23.05 1.45 9.71
CA LEU A 12 23.04 2.71 8.97
C LEU A 12 22.08 2.70 7.77
N ALA A 13 21.77 1.51 7.24
CA ALA A 13 21.04 1.34 5.99
C ALA A 13 20.33 -0.03 5.97
N ILE A 14 19.21 -0.10 5.25
CA ILE A 14 18.48 -1.33 4.98
C ILE A 14 19.33 -2.24 4.09
N LYS A 15 19.29 -3.53 4.39
CA LYS A 15 20.06 -4.57 3.71
C LYS A 15 19.11 -5.57 3.09
N GLU A 16 19.40 -5.99 1.87
CA GLU A 16 18.77 -7.16 1.28
C GLU A 16 19.41 -8.43 1.86
N LEU A 17 18.60 -9.44 2.17
CA LEU A 17 19.01 -10.71 2.75
C LEU A 17 18.69 -11.86 1.78
N PRO A 18 19.46 -12.96 1.84
CA PRO A 18 19.16 -14.15 1.04
C PRO A 18 17.97 -14.95 1.58
N GLU A 19 17.62 -14.79 2.86
CA GLU A 19 16.57 -15.55 3.54
C GLU A 19 15.86 -14.73 4.62
N ALA A 20 14.66 -15.18 4.99
CA ALA A 20 13.84 -14.57 6.03
C ALA A 20 14.47 -14.76 7.43
N ARG A 21 14.26 -13.78 8.31
CA ARG A 21 14.67 -13.82 9.72
C ARG A 21 13.72 -13.00 10.59
N THR A 22 13.82 -13.13 11.91
CA THR A 22 13.10 -12.26 12.86
C THR A 22 13.38 -10.77 12.56
N GLY A 23 12.33 -9.99 12.42
CA GLY A 23 12.36 -8.56 12.09
C GLY A 23 12.49 -8.25 10.60
N VAL A 24 12.28 -9.22 9.71
CA VAL A 24 12.36 -9.05 8.26
C VAL A 24 11.14 -8.30 7.71
N TRP A 25 11.38 -7.46 6.72
CA TRP A 25 10.36 -7.00 5.78
C TRP A 25 10.47 -7.82 4.49
N VAL A 26 9.45 -8.60 4.16
CA VAL A 26 9.37 -9.37 2.93
C VAL A 26 8.58 -8.57 1.90
N HIS A 27 9.20 -8.23 0.78
CA HIS A 27 8.56 -7.54 -0.32
C HIS A 27 8.35 -8.48 -1.50
N VAL A 28 7.09 -8.72 -1.84
CA VAL A 28 6.65 -9.71 -2.81
C VAL A 28 5.92 -8.99 -3.94
N VAL A 29 6.42 -9.15 -5.15
CA VAL A 29 5.82 -8.58 -6.36
C VAL A 29 5.60 -9.67 -7.40
N ALA A 30 4.38 -9.73 -7.94
CA ALA A 30 3.93 -10.70 -8.94
C ALA A 30 4.42 -12.13 -8.61
N PRO A 31 4.01 -12.70 -7.45
CA PRO A 31 4.48 -14.01 -7.03
C PRO A 31 3.94 -15.12 -7.93
N THR A 32 4.68 -16.23 -8.05
CA THR A 32 4.12 -17.47 -8.61
C THR A 32 3.30 -18.23 -7.55
N ASN A 33 2.49 -19.19 -7.98
CA ASN A 33 1.73 -20.04 -7.05
C ASN A 33 2.65 -20.80 -6.08
N GLU A 34 3.82 -21.25 -6.55
CA GLU A 34 4.81 -21.90 -5.69
C GLU A 34 5.40 -20.93 -4.66
N GLU A 35 5.66 -19.68 -5.05
CA GLU A 35 6.11 -18.61 -4.13
C GLU A 35 5.03 -18.31 -3.07
N ILE A 36 3.75 -18.23 -3.47
CA ILE A 36 2.61 -18.03 -2.55
C ILE A 36 2.52 -19.17 -1.53
N GLN A 37 2.55 -20.42 -1.99
CA GLN A 37 2.46 -21.59 -1.12
C GLN A 37 3.66 -21.68 -0.16
N GLY A 38 4.85 -21.26 -0.62
CA GLY A 38 6.01 -21.09 0.25
C GLY A 38 5.77 -20.06 1.36
N LEU A 39 5.26 -18.87 1.01
CA LEU A 39 4.95 -17.81 1.97
C LEU A 39 3.91 -18.24 3.01
N ILE A 40 2.82 -18.88 2.57
CA ILE A 40 1.76 -19.40 3.46
C ILE A 40 2.35 -20.34 4.49
N LYS A 41 3.19 -21.28 4.06
CA LYS A 41 3.81 -22.26 4.94
C LYS A 41 4.86 -21.65 5.86
N ASP A 42 5.78 -20.84 5.33
CA ASP A 42 6.95 -20.33 6.05
C ASP A 42 6.57 -19.29 7.10
N PHE A 43 5.50 -18.54 6.85
CA PHE A 43 5.01 -17.48 7.74
C PHE A 43 3.70 -17.82 8.45
N VAL A 44 3.14 -19.01 8.24
CA VAL A 44 1.89 -19.50 8.84
C VAL A 44 0.74 -18.51 8.56
N LEU A 45 0.50 -18.26 7.27
CA LEU A 45 -0.51 -17.32 6.81
C LEU A 45 -1.84 -18.02 6.52
N ASP A 46 -2.91 -17.24 6.52
CA ASP A 46 -4.23 -17.72 6.12
C ASP A 46 -4.33 -17.84 4.59
N GLU A 47 -4.49 -19.05 4.09
CA GLU A 47 -4.51 -19.34 2.65
C GLU A 47 -5.65 -18.60 1.94
N ASP A 48 -6.86 -18.59 2.50
CA ASP A 48 -8.03 -17.94 1.89
C ASP A 48 -7.78 -16.43 1.73
N ILE A 49 -7.18 -15.79 2.74
CA ILE A 49 -6.84 -14.36 2.69
C ILE A 49 -5.71 -14.07 1.68
N ILE A 50 -4.73 -14.97 1.56
CA ILE A 50 -3.66 -14.80 0.55
C ILE A 50 -4.19 -15.02 -0.86
N GLU A 51 -5.18 -15.89 -1.05
CA GLU A 51 -5.87 -16.04 -2.33
C GLU A 51 -6.61 -14.77 -2.74
N ASP A 52 -7.29 -14.08 -1.82
CA ASP A 52 -7.93 -12.80 -2.08
C ASP A 52 -6.94 -11.74 -2.60
N ALA A 53 -5.69 -11.76 -2.16
CA ALA A 53 -4.64 -10.84 -2.63
C ALA A 53 -4.25 -11.04 -4.11
N GLN A 54 -4.73 -12.11 -4.74
CA GLN A 54 -4.58 -12.35 -6.17
C GLN A 54 -5.70 -11.72 -7.02
N ASP A 55 -6.77 -11.21 -6.40
CA ASP A 55 -7.77 -10.40 -7.10
C ASP A 55 -7.26 -8.97 -7.29
N PHE A 56 -7.18 -8.54 -8.55
CA PHE A 56 -6.75 -7.18 -8.88
C PHE A 56 -7.76 -6.11 -8.44
N PHE A 57 -9.03 -6.49 -8.27
CA PHE A 57 -10.11 -5.59 -7.83
C PHE A 57 -10.36 -5.66 -6.32
N GLU A 58 -9.50 -6.32 -5.56
CA GLU A 58 -9.61 -6.41 -4.11
C GLU A 58 -9.70 -5.01 -3.45
N VAL A 59 -10.61 -4.89 -2.50
CA VAL A 59 -11.00 -3.64 -1.85
C VAL A 59 -10.31 -3.48 -0.50
N PRO A 60 -10.11 -2.25 -0.02
CA PRO A 60 -9.45 -2.06 1.26
C PRO A 60 -10.26 -2.62 2.42
N ARG A 61 -9.61 -3.45 3.25
CA ARG A 61 -10.16 -4.05 4.45
C ARG A 61 -9.09 -4.47 5.44
N LEU A 62 -9.50 -4.65 6.69
CA LEU A 62 -8.62 -5.09 7.77
C LEU A 62 -9.16 -6.38 8.40
N GLU A 63 -8.30 -7.39 8.44
CA GLU A 63 -8.62 -8.72 8.95
C GLU A 63 -7.56 -9.25 9.90
N ARG A 64 -7.96 -10.23 10.70
CA ARG A 64 -7.07 -10.95 11.62
C ARG A 64 -7.32 -12.44 11.51
N SER A 65 -6.28 -13.18 11.19
CA SER A 65 -6.30 -14.64 11.17
C SER A 65 -4.92 -15.19 11.48
N GLN A 66 -4.88 -16.39 12.05
CA GLN A 66 -3.64 -17.13 12.37
C GLN A 66 -2.57 -16.31 13.13
N GLY A 67 -2.98 -15.36 13.98
CA GLY A 67 -2.05 -14.52 14.75
C GLY A 67 -1.38 -13.39 13.95
N ALA A 68 -1.72 -13.22 12.68
CA ALA A 68 -1.31 -12.11 11.84
C ALA A 68 -2.48 -11.13 11.59
N THR A 69 -2.13 -9.90 11.26
CA THR A 69 -3.07 -8.86 10.83
C THR A 69 -2.84 -8.58 9.35
N TYR A 70 -3.92 -8.57 8.58
CA TYR A 70 -3.93 -8.42 7.12
C TYR A 70 -4.62 -7.10 6.79
N PHE A 71 -3.89 -6.19 6.16
CA PHE A 71 -4.40 -4.90 5.76
C PHE A 71 -4.37 -4.82 4.23
N PHE A 72 -5.53 -4.96 3.62
CA PHE A 72 -5.72 -4.69 2.20
C PHE A 72 -5.86 -3.20 2.00
N THR A 73 -5.11 -2.67 1.05
CA THR A 73 -5.21 -1.29 0.58
C THR A 73 -4.91 -1.26 -0.91
N ARG A 74 -4.94 -0.08 -1.50
CA ARG A 74 -4.56 0.15 -2.89
C ARG A 74 -3.56 1.29 -2.97
N TYR A 75 -2.83 1.38 -4.07
CA TYR A 75 -1.94 2.49 -4.38
C TYR A 75 -2.18 2.97 -5.82
N PRO A 76 -1.88 4.24 -6.14
CA PRO A 76 -1.97 4.73 -7.51
C PRO A 76 -1.03 3.97 -8.42
N PHE A 77 -1.56 3.43 -9.51
CA PHE A 77 -0.81 2.70 -10.51
C PHE A 77 -1.56 2.76 -11.83
N GLU A 78 -0.92 3.26 -12.88
CA GLU A 78 -1.52 3.30 -14.22
C GLU A 78 -1.40 1.90 -14.86
N GLU A 79 -2.46 1.09 -14.76
CA GLU A 79 -2.55 -0.22 -15.39
C GLU A 79 -3.34 -0.14 -16.70
N GLU A 80 -2.68 -0.44 -17.82
CA GLU A 80 -3.32 -0.43 -19.14
C GLU A 80 -4.23 -1.65 -19.38
N LYS A 81 -3.97 -2.79 -18.72
CA LYS A 81 -4.69 -4.05 -18.99
C LYS A 81 -6.03 -4.17 -18.29
N GLU A 82 -6.11 -3.69 -17.06
CA GLU A 82 -7.25 -3.87 -16.16
C GLU A 82 -8.13 -2.61 -16.06
N ASP A 83 -7.81 -1.56 -16.84
CA ASP A 83 -8.52 -0.27 -16.87
C ASP A 83 -8.76 0.31 -15.46
N SER A 84 -7.68 0.38 -14.66
CA SER A 84 -7.70 0.88 -13.29
C SER A 84 -6.51 1.80 -13.05
N ASP A 85 -6.78 2.91 -12.36
CA ASP A 85 -5.76 3.87 -11.91
C ASP A 85 -5.16 3.53 -10.54
N THR A 86 -5.55 2.38 -9.99
CA THR A 86 -5.02 1.85 -8.72
C THR A 86 -4.76 0.34 -8.80
N ALA A 87 -3.84 -0.15 -7.97
CA ALA A 87 -3.55 -1.57 -7.83
C ALA A 87 -3.58 -2.00 -6.35
N PRO A 88 -3.94 -3.26 -6.04
CA PRO A 88 -4.04 -3.73 -4.67
C PRO A 88 -2.66 -4.01 -4.06
N LEU A 89 -2.59 -3.79 -2.75
CA LEU A 89 -1.46 -4.13 -1.90
C LEU A 89 -1.99 -4.78 -0.62
N LEU A 90 -1.53 -5.98 -0.34
CA LEU A 90 -1.72 -6.62 0.95
C LEU A 90 -0.50 -6.34 1.84
N ILE A 91 -0.73 -5.78 3.03
CA ILE A 91 0.28 -5.63 4.08
C ILE A 91 -0.06 -6.58 5.22
N ILE A 92 0.88 -7.47 5.56
CA ILE A 92 0.71 -8.49 6.60
C ILE A 92 1.66 -8.19 7.74
N MET A 93 1.12 -8.09 8.95
CA MET A 93 1.90 -7.91 10.18
C MET A 93 1.76 -9.16 11.04
N GLY A 94 2.82 -9.99 11.05
CA GLY A 94 2.95 -11.15 11.93
C GLY A 94 3.68 -10.82 13.23
N GLU A 95 3.97 -11.84 14.04
CA GLU A 95 4.68 -11.66 15.33
C GLU A 95 6.08 -11.05 15.14
N SER A 96 6.82 -11.45 14.11
CA SER A 96 8.20 -11.01 13.90
C SER A 96 8.53 -10.60 12.47
N PHE A 97 7.54 -10.25 11.66
CA PHE A 97 7.76 -9.90 10.26
C PHE A 97 6.71 -8.90 9.78
N VAL A 98 7.03 -8.23 8.67
CA VAL A 98 6.07 -7.51 7.83
C VAL A 98 6.18 -8.06 6.40
N ILE A 99 5.07 -8.36 5.75
CA ILE A 99 5.04 -8.75 4.33
C ILE A 99 4.25 -7.69 3.57
N THR A 100 4.75 -7.27 2.42
CA THR A 100 3.99 -6.53 1.42
C THR A 100 3.86 -7.40 0.18
N LEU A 101 2.65 -7.72 -0.25
CA LEU A 101 2.35 -8.55 -1.41
C LEU A 101 1.52 -7.75 -2.42
N ALA A 102 2.04 -7.66 -3.64
CA ALA A 102 1.37 -6.96 -4.74
C ALA A 102 1.47 -7.72 -6.06
N LEU A 103 0.48 -7.53 -6.94
CA LEU A 103 0.47 -8.10 -8.29
C LEU A 103 1.30 -7.30 -9.30
N ARG A 104 1.68 -6.07 -8.93
CA ARG A 104 2.48 -5.13 -9.73
C ARG A 104 3.56 -4.50 -8.86
N ASP A 105 4.55 -3.89 -9.51
CA ASP A 105 5.54 -3.08 -8.81
C ASP A 105 4.84 -2.00 -7.99
N VAL A 106 5.41 -1.67 -6.84
CA VAL A 106 4.84 -0.68 -5.91
C VAL A 106 5.76 0.55 -5.84
N PRO A 107 5.75 1.44 -6.85
CA PRO A 107 6.61 2.63 -6.89
C PRO A 107 6.63 3.46 -5.60
N PRO A 108 5.51 3.65 -4.87
CA PRO A 108 5.52 4.37 -3.60
C PRO A 108 6.55 3.85 -2.59
N LEU A 109 6.83 2.54 -2.57
CA LEU A 109 7.75 1.93 -1.60
C LEU A 109 9.22 2.02 -2.01
N GLN A 110 9.54 2.48 -3.21
CA GLN A 110 10.93 2.48 -3.71
C GLN A 110 11.84 3.38 -2.87
N LYS A 111 11.34 4.50 -2.33
CA LYS A 111 12.13 5.39 -1.46
C LYS A 111 12.55 4.71 -0.15
N LEU A 112 11.65 3.89 0.41
CA LEU A 112 11.88 3.09 1.61
C LEU A 112 12.96 2.03 1.34
N ILE A 113 12.91 1.38 0.17
CA ILE A 113 13.86 0.35 -0.26
C ILE A 113 15.24 0.95 -0.59
N ASP A 114 15.28 2.11 -1.26
CA ASP A 114 16.51 2.77 -1.72
C ASP A 114 17.33 3.45 -0.61
N ASN A 115 16.92 3.35 0.67
CA ASN A 115 17.47 4.13 1.78
C ASN A 115 17.36 5.67 1.61
N LYS A 116 16.37 6.15 0.85
CA LYS A 116 16.10 7.60 0.77
C LYS A 116 15.37 8.11 2.02
N GLU A 117 14.65 7.20 2.69
CA GLU A 117 13.99 7.42 3.97
C GLU A 117 14.45 6.35 4.96
N GLU A 118 14.59 6.72 6.23
CA GLU A 118 15.04 5.79 7.25
C GLU A 118 13.93 4.79 7.61
N VAL A 119 14.19 3.51 7.38
CA VAL A 119 13.28 2.40 7.70
C VAL A 119 13.92 1.49 8.72
N VAL A 120 13.20 1.12 9.78
CA VAL A 120 13.63 0.12 10.76
C VAL A 120 12.68 -1.06 10.74
N THR A 121 13.04 -2.14 10.03
CA THR A 121 12.13 -3.28 9.80
C THR A 121 11.75 -4.03 11.07
N THR A 122 12.58 -3.93 12.11
CA THR A 122 12.28 -4.49 13.45
C THR A 122 11.19 -3.73 14.21
N GLN A 123 10.87 -2.49 13.81
CA GLN A 123 9.77 -1.70 14.37
C GLN A 123 8.55 -1.80 13.45
N LYS A 124 7.85 -2.94 13.51
CA LYS A 124 6.76 -3.29 12.57
C LYS A 124 5.68 -2.21 12.47
N ALA A 125 5.31 -1.61 13.60
CA ALA A 125 4.30 -0.57 13.63
C ALA A 125 4.71 0.67 12.85
N LYS A 126 5.90 1.18 13.17
CA LYS A 126 6.51 2.27 12.41
C LYS A 126 6.70 1.94 10.93
N LEU A 127 7.13 0.73 10.59
CA LEU A 127 7.25 0.30 9.19
C LEU A 127 5.89 0.33 8.48
N PHE A 128 4.84 -0.18 9.10
CA PHE A 128 3.47 -0.10 8.55
C PHE A 128 3.06 1.36 8.31
N ILE A 129 3.25 2.23 9.30
CA ILE A 129 2.95 3.67 9.20
C ILE A 129 3.73 4.31 8.05
N GLN A 130 5.03 4.01 7.90
CA GLN A 130 5.85 4.54 6.80
C GLN A 130 5.41 4.03 5.43
N ILE A 131 4.97 2.77 5.33
CA ILE A 131 4.38 2.23 4.10
C ILE A 131 3.10 2.99 3.77
N MET A 132 2.23 3.22 4.75
CA MET A 132 0.97 3.95 4.56
C MET A 132 1.20 5.43 4.23
N ASP A 133 2.22 6.07 4.82
CA ASP A 133 2.62 7.44 4.50
C ASP A 133 3.07 7.55 3.05
N ALA A 134 3.95 6.63 2.61
CA ALA A 134 4.42 6.58 1.23
C ALA A 134 3.26 6.41 0.22
N ILE A 135 2.27 5.56 0.54
CA ILE A 135 1.07 5.34 -0.26
C ILE A 135 0.20 6.61 -0.29
N THR A 136 -0.09 7.20 0.87
CA THR A 136 -0.92 8.40 1.00
C THR A 136 -0.30 9.58 0.24
N TYR A 137 1.00 9.80 0.41
CA TYR A 137 1.74 10.82 -0.34
C TYR A 137 1.65 10.61 -1.86
N SER A 138 1.65 9.35 -2.33
CA SER A 138 1.52 9.06 -3.75
C SER A 138 0.12 9.40 -4.29
N PHE A 139 -0.94 9.16 -3.50
CA PHE A 139 -2.29 9.60 -3.85
C PHE A 139 -2.39 11.12 -3.91
N ASP A 140 -1.81 11.84 -2.94
CA ASP A 140 -1.79 13.30 -2.94
C ASP A 140 -1.12 13.88 -4.19
N ALA A 141 0.01 13.30 -4.58
CA ALA A 141 0.72 13.70 -5.79
C ALA A 141 -0.16 13.51 -7.04
N GLU A 142 -0.83 12.36 -7.15
CA GLU A 142 -1.70 12.06 -8.29
C GLU A 142 -2.97 12.91 -8.31
N LEU A 143 -3.60 13.16 -7.16
CA LEU A 143 -4.73 14.08 -7.04
C LEU A 143 -4.33 15.52 -7.41
N MET A 144 -3.12 15.95 -7.03
CA MET A 144 -2.60 17.25 -7.45
C MET A 144 -2.38 17.29 -8.97
N HIS A 145 -1.84 16.23 -9.57
CA HIS A 145 -1.68 16.13 -11.03
C HIS A 145 -3.02 16.19 -11.74
N LEU A 146 -4.00 15.41 -11.29
CA LEU A 146 -5.36 15.39 -11.82
C LEU A 146 -6.01 16.78 -11.74
N ARG A 147 -5.93 17.45 -10.58
CA ARG A 147 -6.48 18.80 -10.37
C ARG A 147 -5.87 19.82 -11.34
N LYS A 148 -4.54 19.79 -11.52
CA LYS A 148 -3.84 20.66 -12.48
C LYS A 148 -4.27 20.37 -13.92
N ALA A 149 -4.43 19.09 -14.28
CA ALA A 149 -4.88 18.67 -15.60
C ALA A 149 -6.31 19.16 -15.87
N VAL A 150 -7.24 18.95 -14.95
CA VAL A 150 -8.63 19.44 -15.05
C VAL A 150 -8.65 20.96 -15.20
N HIS A 151 -7.90 21.70 -14.39
CA HIS A 151 -7.87 23.17 -14.44
C HIS A 151 -7.33 23.70 -15.78
N LYS A 152 -6.20 23.16 -16.26
CA LYS A 152 -5.61 23.53 -17.55
C LYS A 152 -6.59 23.32 -18.70
N ASN A 153 -7.30 22.20 -18.69
CA ASN A 153 -8.30 21.90 -19.71
C ASN A 153 -9.49 22.87 -19.65
N ARG A 154 -10.01 23.18 -18.46
CA ARG A 154 -11.08 24.17 -18.26
C ARG A 154 -10.72 25.55 -18.80
N VAL A 155 -9.48 26.01 -18.63
CA VAL A 155 -9.04 27.30 -19.17
C VAL A 155 -8.96 27.30 -20.71
N SER A 156 -8.60 26.17 -21.32
CA SER A 156 -8.49 26.03 -22.78
C SER A 156 -9.81 25.68 -23.49
N LEU A 157 -10.87 25.37 -22.74
CA LEU A 157 -12.16 24.94 -23.25
C LEU A 157 -12.89 26.12 -23.93
N ARG A 158 -12.91 26.11 -25.27
CA ARG A 158 -13.68 27.07 -26.10
C ARG A 158 -14.96 26.45 -26.69
N LYS A 159 -14.96 25.13 -26.89
CA LYS A 159 -16.07 24.30 -27.38
C LYS A 159 -15.97 22.92 -26.74
N ILE A 160 -17.12 22.28 -26.50
CA ILE A 160 -17.19 20.90 -26.01
C ILE A 160 -17.45 20.01 -27.22
N GLY A 161 -16.54 19.09 -27.52
CA GLY A 161 -16.71 18.02 -28.50
C GLY A 161 -16.43 16.65 -27.88
N THR A 162 -16.39 15.62 -28.74
CA THR A 162 -16.17 14.22 -28.32
C THR A 162 -14.89 14.05 -27.51
N ARG A 163 -13.79 14.69 -27.93
CA ARG A 163 -12.49 14.58 -27.25
C ARG A 163 -12.51 15.16 -25.85
N GLU A 164 -13.23 16.25 -25.64
CA GLU A 164 -13.36 16.87 -24.31
C GLU A 164 -14.23 16.00 -23.39
N ILE A 165 -15.24 15.33 -23.94
CA ILE A 165 -16.09 14.39 -23.20
C ILE A 165 -15.28 13.15 -22.80
N GLU A 166 -14.57 12.51 -23.73
CA GLU A 166 -13.70 11.36 -23.45
C GLU A 166 -12.69 11.67 -22.33
N ARG A 167 -12.06 12.84 -22.40
CA ARG A 167 -11.12 13.29 -21.37
C ARG A 167 -11.78 13.51 -20.01
N LEU A 168 -13.01 14.04 -19.99
CA LEU A 168 -13.75 14.23 -18.75
C LEU A 168 -14.07 12.88 -18.10
N VAL A 169 -14.50 11.89 -18.90
CA VAL A 169 -14.76 10.52 -18.42
C VAL A 169 -13.47 9.91 -17.85
N GLN A 170 -12.33 10.07 -18.52
CA GLN A 170 -11.03 9.60 -18.00
C GLN A 170 -10.70 10.22 -16.63
N TYR A 171 -10.93 11.52 -16.45
CA TYR A 171 -10.70 12.18 -15.17
C TYR A 171 -11.66 11.72 -14.08
N GLU A 172 -12.92 11.44 -14.44
CA GLU A 172 -13.91 10.88 -13.54
C GLU A 172 -13.49 9.47 -13.08
N THR A 173 -13.14 8.58 -14.02
CA THR A 173 -12.68 7.21 -13.71
C THR A 173 -11.46 7.22 -12.79
N LYS A 174 -10.46 8.06 -13.09
CA LYS A 174 -9.27 8.19 -12.26
C LYS A 174 -9.59 8.69 -10.86
N LEU A 175 -10.47 9.69 -10.74
CA LEU A 175 -10.90 10.20 -9.44
C LEU A 175 -11.68 9.15 -8.65
N ASN A 176 -12.63 8.46 -9.27
CA ASN A 176 -13.44 7.43 -8.60
C ASN A 176 -12.56 6.28 -8.11
N SER A 177 -11.62 5.79 -8.92
CA SER A 177 -10.66 4.76 -8.50
C SER A 177 -9.85 5.16 -7.27
N MET A 178 -9.44 6.44 -7.18
CA MET A 178 -8.75 6.96 -5.99
C MET A 178 -9.67 7.07 -4.78
N VAL A 179 -10.91 7.51 -4.97
CA VAL A 179 -11.91 7.64 -3.90
C VAL A 179 -12.28 6.27 -3.32
N ASP A 180 -12.51 5.30 -4.19
CA ASP A 180 -12.83 3.90 -3.83
C ASP A 180 -11.68 3.22 -3.08
N ALA A 181 -10.44 3.65 -3.32
CA ALA A 181 -9.27 3.24 -2.55
C ALA A 181 -9.15 3.98 -1.21
N LEU A 182 -9.21 5.32 -1.23
CA LEU A 182 -8.85 6.15 -0.08
C LEU A 182 -9.89 6.13 1.03
N ILE A 183 -11.18 6.20 0.70
CA ILE A 183 -12.24 6.28 1.73
C ILE A 183 -12.23 5.04 2.62
N PRO A 184 -12.26 3.80 2.09
CA PRO A 184 -12.24 2.62 2.95
C PRO A 184 -10.89 2.45 3.67
N THR A 185 -9.77 2.74 3.02
CA THR A 185 -8.45 2.71 3.68
C THR A 185 -8.40 3.65 4.89
N ASN A 186 -8.91 4.88 4.74
CA ASN A 186 -8.94 5.85 5.83
C ASN A 186 -9.85 5.38 6.98
N ASP A 187 -11.04 4.84 6.67
CA ASP A 187 -11.92 4.26 7.69
C ASP A 187 -11.20 3.17 8.50
N TRP A 188 -10.48 2.26 7.84
CA TRP A 188 -9.73 1.23 8.55
C TRP A 188 -8.54 1.77 9.35
N LEU A 189 -7.80 2.77 8.84
CA LEU A 189 -6.71 3.41 9.59
C LEU A 189 -7.22 4.03 10.90
N GLN A 190 -8.41 4.65 10.91
CA GLN A 190 -9.03 5.21 12.12
C GLN A 190 -9.46 4.14 13.15
N HIS A 191 -9.60 2.88 12.72
CA HIS A 191 -9.95 1.76 13.59
C HIS A 191 -8.72 1.03 14.13
N VAL A 192 -7.57 1.08 13.45
CA VAL A 192 -6.34 0.37 13.86
C VAL A 192 -5.90 0.72 15.29
N PRO A 193 -5.79 2.00 15.70
CA PRO A 193 -5.40 2.36 17.07
C PRO A 193 -6.38 1.89 18.14
N LYS A 194 -7.67 1.72 17.77
CA LYS A 194 -8.76 1.38 18.69
C LYS A 194 -8.94 -0.13 18.84
N GLY A 195 -8.66 -0.91 17.80
CA GLY A 195 -9.04 -2.32 17.72
C GLY A 195 -7.99 -3.34 18.16
N ASN A 196 -6.95 -2.92 18.89
CA ASN A 196 -5.84 -3.76 19.32
C ASN A 196 -5.22 -4.56 18.15
N TYR A 197 -5.29 -4.01 16.91
CA TYR A 197 -4.89 -4.68 15.65
C TYR A 197 -3.38 -4.88 15.51
N MET A 198 -2.61 -4.05 16.20
CA MET A 198 -1.17 -4.14 16.31
C MET A 198 -0.74 -3.49 17.61
N GLN A 199 0.45 -3.84 18.09
CA GLN A 199 1.02 -3.17 19.25
C GLN A 199 1.53 -1.80 18.82
N LEU A 200 0.87 -0.74 19.29
CA LEU A 200 1.26 0.65 19.10
C LEU A 200 1.78 1.22 20.41
N TYR A 201 2.85 2.01 20.33
CA TYR A 201 3.29 2.90 21.40
C TYR A 201 2.70 4.30 21.17
N ASN A 202 2.82 5.20 22.16
CA ASN A 202 2.24 6.55 22.06
C ASN A 202 2.71 7.30 20.81
N ASP A 203 4.02 7.27 20.53
CA ASP A 203 4.59 7.90 19.33
C ASP A 203 4.02 7.31 18.03
N ASP A 204 3.69 6.00 18.01
CA ASP A 204 3.06 5.39 16.84
C ASP A 204 1.61 5.86 16.67
N VAL A 205 0.88 6.06 17.77
CA VAL A 205 -0.50 6.58 17.73
C VAL A 205 -0.52 8.01 17.18
N GLU A 206 0.38 8.88 17.63
CA GLU A 206 0.51 10.24 17.09
C GLU A 206 0.82 10.22 15.59
N MET A 207 1.74 9.36 15.14
CA MET A 207 2.04 9.21 13.71
C MET A 207 0.85 8.66 12.91
N MET A 208 0.02 7.80 13.50
CA MET A 208 -1.20 7.32 12.85
C MET A 208 -2.27 8.41 12.76
N GLU A 209 -2.39 9.29 13.75
CA GLU A 209 -3.28 10.46 13.69
C GLU A 209 -2.86 11.43 12.58
N ASP A 210 -1.55 11.58 12.33
CA ASP A 210 -1.02 12.38 11.21
C ASP A 210 -1.30 11.76 9.82
N LEU A 211 -1.44 10.43 9.74
CA LEU A 211 -1.84 9.73 8.51
C LEU A 211 -3.31 9.92 8.15
N GLU A 212 -4.15 10.26 9.13
CA GLU A 212 -5.56 10.48 8.88
C GLU A 212 -5.70 11.66 7.92
N ILE A 213 -6.16 11.37 6.71
CA ILE A 213 -6.47 12.41 5.74
C ILE A 213 -7.57 13.24 6.37
N ALA A 214 -7.25 14.48 6.73
CA ALA A 214 -8.22 15.43 7.25
C ALA A 214 -9.34 15.59 6.21
N ASN A 215 -10.49 14.97 6.48
CA ASN A 215 -11.70 15.07 5.66
C ASN A 215 -12.14 16.53 5.46
#